data_AF-A0A3C0TWD8-F1
#
_entry.id   AF-A0A3C0TWD8-F1
#
_cell.length_a   1.000
_cell.length_b   1.000
_cell.length_c   1.000
_cell.angle_alpha   90.00
_cell.angle_beta   90.00
_cell.angle_gamma   90.00
#
_symmetry.space_group_name_H-M   'P 1'
#
loop_
_entity.id
_entity.type
_entity.pdbx_description
1 polymer ?
#
loop_
_entity_poly.entity_id
_entity_poly.type
_entity_poly.pdbx_seq_one_letter_code
_entity_poly.pdbx_strand_id
1 'polypeptide(L)'
;MNRPQQPALFEDDPHEAFRHMMILSGKSTKQVAAFLWPEMRLESAYAKLTNCLKDGTGEKLSFAQVIAAMNFCGSYEPLYYACSATDHHRPARMAAGEREAELAKTIRGAAETMEKAMRALERLKESGA
;
A
#
# COMPACT_ATOMS: atom_id res chain seq x y z
N MET A 1 -7.69 -0.30 -25.38
CA MET A 1 -7.95 1.15 -25.26
C MET A 1 -7.05 1.70 -24.17
N ASN A 2 -5.99 2.42 -24.57
CA ASN A 2 -5.16 3.18 -23.65
C ASN A 2 -6.01 4.31 -23.07
N ARG A 3 -6.32 4.26 -21.78
CA ARG A 3 -6.93 5.41 -21.11
C ARG A 3 -5.90 6.53 -21.15
N PRO A 4 -6.20 7.72 -21.70
CA PRO A 4 -5.27 8.83 -21.65
C PRO A 4 -4.90 9.06 -20.17
N GLN A 5 -3.59 9.17 -19.88
CA GLN A 5 -3.15 9.67 -18.59
C GLN A 5 -3.76 11.05 -18.45
N GLN A 6 -4.79 11.18 -17.62
CA GLN A 6 -5.31 12.49 -17.26
C GLN A 6 -4.14 13.28 -16.66
N PRO A 7 -3.92 14.52 -17.09
CA PRO A 7 -2.90 15.36 -16.49
C PRO A 7 -3.19 15.43 -15.00
N ALA A 8 -2.15 15.22 -14.19
CA ALA A 8 -2.22 15.37 -12.76
C ALA A 8 -2.95 16.68 -12.46
N LEU A 9 -4.16 16.59 -11.92
CA LEU A 9 -4.71 17.70 -11.15
C LEU A 9 -3.65 17.91 -10.06
N PHE A 10 -2.96 19.04 -10.14
CA PHE A 10 -1.97 19.48 -9.18
C PHE A 10 -2.67 19.50 -7.83
N GLU A 11 -2.53 18.42 -7.07
CA GLU A 11 -2.90 18.41 -5.66
C GLU A 11 -1.81 19.24 -4.98
N ASP A 12 -2.14 20.48 -4.64
CA ASP A 12 -1.19 21.41 -4.03
C ASP A 12 -0.98 21.13 -2.53
N ASP A 13 -1.73 20.17 -1.97
CA ASP A 13 -1.78 19.86 -0.54
C ASP A 13 -1.95 18.34 -0.29
N PRO A 14 -1.13 17.72 0.59
CA PRO A 14 -1.28 16.31 0.97
C PRO A 14 -2.67 15.99 1.57
N HIS A 15 -3.36 16.94 2.20
CA HIS A 15 -4.71 16.71 2.72
C HIS A 15 -5.75 16.61 1.59
N GLU A 16 -5.57 17.34 0.48
CA GLU A 16 -6.42 17.22 -0.70
C GLU A 16 -6.22 15.88 -1.40
N ALA A 17 -4.97 15.42 -1.54
CA ALA A 17 -4.67 14.09 -2.07
C ALA A 17 -5.42 12.98 -1.31
N PHE A 18 -5.45 13.07 0.02
CA PHE A 18 -6.21 12.11 0.85
C PHE A 18 -7.73 12.24 0.63
N ARG A 19 -8.27 13.45 0.50
CA ARG A 19 -9.70 13.66 0.19
C ARG A 19 -10.06 13.07 -1.17
N HIS A 20 -9.22 13.31 -2.16
CA HIS A 20 -9.44 12.84 -3.53
C HIS A 20 -9.39 11.31 -3.61
N MET A 21 -8.46 10.67 -2.90
CA MET A 21 -8.45 9.22 -2.72
C MET A 21 -9.80 8.68 -2.23
N MET A 22 -10.39 9.31 -1.20
CA MET A 22 -11.70 8.90 -0.68
C MET A 22 -12.80 9.06 -1.74
N ILE A 23 -12.82 10.19 -2.45
CA ILE A 23 -13.79 10.47 -3.52
C ILE A 23 -13.69 9.41 -4.63
N LEU A 24 -12.49 9.16 -5.15
CA LEU A 24 -12.27 8.18 -6.23
C LEU A 24 -12.62 6.75 -5.82
N SER A 25 -12.47 6.43 -4.54
CA SER A 25 -12.82 5.11 -4.01
C SER A 25 -14.31 4.90 -3.75
N GLY A 26 -15.12 5.97 -3.78
CA GLY A 26 -16.52 5.96 -3.37
C GLY A 26 -16.75 5.70 -1.87
N LYS A 27 -15.69 5.67 -1.05
CA LYS A 27 -15.79 5.46 0.39
C LYS A 27 -16.02 6.78 1.11
N SER A 28 -17.00 6.79 2.00
CA SER A 28 -17.28 7.95 2.85
C SER A 28 -16.22 8.12 3.94
N THR A 29 -16.06 9.34 4.42
CA THR A 29 -15.19 9.67 5.57
C THR A 29 -15.51 8.82 6.80
N LYS A 30 -16.80 8.53 7.06
CA LYS A 30 -17.23 7.67 8.18
C LYS A 30 -16.71 6.24 8.02
N GLN A 31 -16.75 5.68 6.82
CA GLN A 31 -16.23 4.32 6.57
C GLN A 31 -14.71 4.26 6.72
N VAL A 32 -13.98 5.25 6.20
CA VAL A 32 -12.52 5.31 6.34
C VAL A 32 -12.13 5.52 7.81
N ALA A 33 -12.85 6.37 8.54
CA ALA A 33 -12.61 6.58 9.97
C ALA A 33 -12.82 5.30 10.81
N ALA A 34 -13.94 4.60 10.59
CA ALA A 34 -14.21 3.33 11.27
C ALA A 34 -13.19 2.24 10.94
N PHE A 35 -12.66 2.24 9.72
CA PHE A 35 -11.59 1.32 9.32
C PHE A 35 -10.26 1.62 10.03
N LEU A 36 -9.90 2.91 10.16
CA LEU A 36 -8.64 3.32 10.76
C LEU A 36 -8.61 3.17 12.29
N TRP A 37 -9.77 3.28 12.95
CA TRP A 37 -9.91 3.20 14.39
C TRP A 37 -11.13 2.34 14.78
N PRO A 38 -11.07 1.02 14.56
CA PRO A 38 -12.18 0.11 14.84
C PRO A 38 -12.58 0.04 16.32
N GLU A 39 -11.65 0.37 17.22
CA GLU A 39 -11.84 0.44 18.66
C GLU A 39 -12.57 1.72 19.12
N MET A 40 -12.64 2.75 18.27
CA MET A 40 -13.27 4.02 18.60
C MET A 40 -14.76 4.02 18.24
N ARG A 41 -15.55 4.80 18.99
CA ARG A 41 -16.92 5.13 18.57
C ARG A 41 -16.88 5.86 17.23
N LEU A 42 -17.79 5.50 16.32
CA LEU A 42 -17.84 6.02 14.96
C LEU A 42 -17.76 7.55 14.88
N GLU A 43 -18.53 8.26 15.69
CA GLU A 43 -18.56 9.73 15.69
C GLU A 43 -17.23 10.34 16.17
N SER A 44 -16.57 9.70 17.15
CA SER A 44 -15.24 10.12 17.61
C SER A 44 -14.17 9.87 16.55
N ALA A 45 -14.21 8.71 15.89
CA ALA A 45 -13.31 8.39 14.79
C ALA A 45 -13.50 9.35 13.60
N TYR A 46 -14.75 9.66 13.26
CA TYR A 46 -15.08 10.60 12.19
C TYR A 46 -14.57 12.01 12.49
N ALA A 47 -14.81 12.51 13.72
CA ALA A 47 -14.30 13.81 14.14
C ALA A 47 -12.77 13.86 14.08
N LYS A 48 -12.10 12.81 14.56
CA LYS A 48 -10.65 12.66 14.49
C LYS A 48 -10.13 12.69 13.06
N LEU A 49 -10.72 11.91 12.15
CA LEU A 49 -10.33 11.93 10.74
C LEU A 49 -10.50 13.33 10.13
N THR A 50 -11.64 13.96 10.40
CA THR A 50 -11.94 15.30 9.90
C THR A 50 -10.92 16.33 10.38
N ASN A 51 -10.47 16.23 11.62
CA ASN A 51 -9.41 17.08 12.15
C ASN A 51 -8.07 16.78 11.47
N CYS A 52 -7.67 15.51 11.34
CA CYS A 52 -6.43 15.14 10.64
C CYS A 52 -6.34 15.65 9.19
N LEU A 53 -7.49 15.92 8.56
CA LEU A 53 -7.58 16.44 7.20
C LEU A 53 -7.63 17.97 7.12
N LYS A 54 -7.62 18.68 8.25
CA LYS A 54 -7.52 20.14 8.29
C LYS A 54 -6.08 20.56 8.53
N ASP A 55 -5.73 21.70 7.96
CA ASP A 55 -4.46 22.34 8.29
C ASP A 55 -4.54 23.02 9.67
N GLY A 56 -3.41 23.18 10.34
CA GLY A 56 -3.30 23.85 11.64
C GLY A 56 -3.82 23.05 12.85
N THR A 57 -4.38 21.86 12.66
CA THR A 57 -4.72 20.97 13.78
C THR A 57 -3.49 20.18 14.23
N GLY A 58 -3.31 20.00 15.54
CA GLY A 58 -2.26 19.12 16.09
C GLY A 58 -2.50 17.63 15.84
N GLU A 59 -3.70 17.23 15.42
CA GLU A 59 -4.00 15.85 15.02
C GLU A 59 -3.51 15.59 13.59
N LYS A 60 -2.72 14.54 13.39
CA LYS A 60 -2.20 14.10 12.10
C LYS A 60 -2.33 12.58 11.96
N LEU A 61 -2.50 12.10 10.73
CA LEU A 61 -2.42 10.67 10.43
C LEU A 61 -0.95 10.23 10.47
N SER A 62 -0.69 9.08 11.07
CA SER A 62 0.62 8.44 10.95
C SER A 62 0.79 7.89 9.53
N PHE A 63 2.04 7.71 9.10
CA PHE A 63 2.33 7.14 7.78
C PHE A 63 1.71 5.74 7.59
N ALA A 64 1.71 4.92 8.64
CA ALA A 64 1.06 3.61 8.63
C ALA A 64 -0.46 3.70 8.38
N GLN A 65 -1.12 4.70 8.97
CA GLN A 65 -2.56 4.95 8.73
C GLN A 65 -2.83 5.42 7.30
N VAL A 66 -1.96 6.24 6.72
CA VAL A 66 -2.08 6.65 5.31
C VAL A 66 -1.97 5.42 4.39
N ILE A 67 -1.01 4.53 4.62
CA ILE A 67 -0.87 3.28 3.85
C ILE A 67 -2.12 2.40 4.00
N ALA A 68 -2.60 2.22 5.24
CA ALA A 68 -3.79 1.42 5.49
C ALA A 68 -5.02 2.00 4.76
N ALA A 69 -5.20 3.32 4.81
CA ALA A 69 -6.29 4.00 4.12
C ALA A 69 -6.20 3.86 2.60
N MET A 70 -5.00 3.99 2.00
CA MET A 70 -4.80 3.77 0.56
C MET A 70 -5.20 2.36 0.14
N ASN A 71 -4.78 1.35 0.90
CA ASN A 71 -5.13 -0.05 0.61
C ASN A 71 -6.63 -0.31 0.77
N PHE A 72 -7.26 0.25 1.80
CA PHE A 72 -8.70 0.15 1.99
C PHE A 72 -9.49 0.87 0.90
N CYS A 73 -9.06 2.06 0.51
CA CYS A 73 -9.69 2.84 -0.56
C CYS A 73 -9.44 2.22 -1.94
N GLY A 74 -8.33 1.51 -2.14
CA GLY A 74 -7.91 1.03 -3.46
C GLY A 74 -7.51 2.16 -4.41
N SER A 75 -7.27 3.35 -3.86
CA SER A 75 -6.80 4.54 -4.53
C SER A 75 -5.54 5.04 -3.84
N TYR A 76 -4.60 5.57 -4.62
CA TYR A 76 -3.23 5.83 -4.18
C TYR A 76 -2.81 7.29 -4.42
N GLU A 77 -3.77 8.21 -4.51
CA GLU A 77 -3.49 9.65 -4.69
C GLU A 77 -2.43 10.18 -3.71
N PRO A 78 -2.42 9.87 -2.39
CA PRO A 78 -1.37 10.32 -1.48
C PRO A 78 0.05 9.86 -1.88
N LEU A 79 0.18 8.66 -2.46
CA LEU A 79 1.45 8.17 -2.98
C LEU A 79 1.85 8.94 -4.25
N TYR A 80 0.90 9.22 -5.14
CA TYR A 80 1.16 9.97 -6.37
C TYR A 80 1.51 11.43 -6.10
N TYR A 81 0.85 12.05 -5.11
CA TYR A 81 1.23 13.34 -4.56
C TYR A 81 2.66 13.30 -4.01
N ALA A 82 2.98 12.33 -3.15
CA ALA A 82 4.32 12.21 -2.57
C ALA A 82 5.41 12.08 -3.63
N CYS A 83 5.18 11.29 -4.70
CA CYS A 83 6.09 11.21 -5.83
C CYS A 83 6.24 12.56 -6.54
N SER A 84 5.13 13.26 -6.82
CA SER A 84 5.16 14.57 -7.48
C SER A 84 5.87 15.63 -6.66
N ALA A 85 5.61 15.68 -5.34
CA ALA A 85 6.17 16.66 -4.43
C ALA A 85 7.67 16.46 -4.15
N THR A 86 8.22 15.31 -4.56
CA THR A 86 9.63 14.95 -4.35
C THR A 86 10.37 14.68 -5.66
N ASP A 87 9.79 15.05 -6.80
CA ASP A 87 10.36 14.83 -8.15
C ASP A 87 10.69 13.36 -8.47
N HIS A 88 9.88 12.42 -7.98
CA HIS A 88 10.00 11.00 -8.29
C HIS A 88 8.99 10.57 -9.37
N HIS A 89 9.39 9.58 -10.17
CA HIS A 89 8.46 8.91 -11.07
C HIS A 89 7.37 8.15 -10.29
N ARG A 90 6.14 8.17 -10.82
CA ARG A 90 5.02 7.43 -10.25
C ARG A 90 5.25 5.92 -10.39
N PRO A 91 5.10 5.12 -9.32
CA PRO A 91 5.29 3.69 -9.40
C PRO A 91 4.14 3.02 -10.17
N ALA A 92 4.47 2.04 -11.00
CA ALA A 92 3.49 1.12 -11.56
C ALA A 92 3.00 0.17 -10.47
N ARG A 93 1.68 -0.04 -10.38
CA ARG A 93 1.12 -1.04 -9.47
C ARG A 93 1.35 -2.41 -10.05
N MET A 94 1.96 -3.31 -9.27
CA MET A 94 2.05 -4.72 -9.64
C MET A 94 0.65 -5.30 -9.87
N ALA A 95 0.49 -6.07 -10.95
CA ALA A 95 -0.74 -6.79 -11.19
C ALA A 95 -0.94 -7.87 -10.10
N ALA A 96 -2.20 -8.19 -9.78
CA ALA A 96 -2.50 -9.17 -8.72
C ALA A 96 -1.82 -10.53 -8.99
N GLY A 97 -1.80 -10.99 -10.24
CA GLY A 97 -1.13 -12.22 -10.64
C GLY A 97 0.40 -12.16 -10.64
N GLU A 98 1.00 -10.97 -10.77
CA GLU A 98 2.47 -10.82 -10.68
C GLU A 98 2.97 -11.08 -9.27
N ARG A 99 2.20 -10.69 -8.25
CA ARG A 99 2.60 -10.93 -6.85
C ARG A 99 2.56 -12.41 -6.49
N GLU A 100 1.57 -13.14 -7.00
CA GLU A 100 1.49 -14.60 -6.85
C GLU A 100 2.62 -15.30 -7.62
N ALA A 101 2.91 -14.87 -8.85
CA ALA A 101 3.99 -15.42 -9.66
C ALA A 101 5.38 -15.20 -9.01
N GLU A 102 5.61 -14.01 -8.43
CA GLU A 102 6.86 -13.71 -7.72
C GLU A 102 7.00 -14.60 -6.48
N LEU A 103 5.92 -14.78 -5.70
CA LEU A 103 5.93 -15.67 -4.55
C LEU A 103 6.21 -17.13 -4.97
N ALA A 104 5.55 -17.61 -6.03
CA ALA A 104 5.78 -18.94 -6.57
C ALA A 104 7.22 -19.12 -7.06
N LYS A 105 7.83 -18.08 -7.65
CA LYS A 105 9.23 -18.07 -8.06
C LYS A 105 10.17 -18.17 -6.84
N THR A 106 9.91 -17.41 -5.78
CA THR A 106 10.68 -17.52 -4.53
C THR A 106 10.60 -18.94 -3.94
N ILE A 107 9.41 -19.54 -3.90
CA ILE A 107 9.21 -20.91 -3.41
C ILE A 107 10.03 -21.92 -4.23
N ARG A 108 9.97 -21.83 -5.57
CA ARG A 108 10.75 -22.73 -6.45
C ARG A 108 12.25 -22.58 -6.21
N GLY A 109 12.77 -21.36 -6.12
CA GLY A 109 14.19 -21.13 -5.83
C GLY A 109 14.62 -21.71 -4.48
N ALA A 110 13.78 -21.61 -3.46
CA ALA A 110 14.03 -22.24 -2.16
C ALA A 110 14.03 -23.78 -2.26
N ALA A 111 13.07 -24.37 -2.98
CA ALA A 111 12.99 -25.80 -3.19
C ALA A 111 14.23 -26.36 -3.92
N GLU A 112 14.68 -25.70 -5.00
CA GLU A 112 15.91 -26.08 -5.72
C GLU A 112 17.15 -26.01 -4.82
N THR A 113 17.21 -25.01 -3.95
CA THR A 113 18.31 -24.85 -2.99
C THR A 113 18.30 -25.99 -1.97
N MET A 114 17.14 -26.33 -1.42
CA MET A 114 16.99 -27.47 -0.51
C MET A 114 17.35 -28.79 -1.18
N GLU A 115 16.92 -29.00 -2.43
CA GLU A 115 17.22 -30.22 -3.17
C GLU A 115 18.72 -30.39 -3.41
N LYS A 116 19.42 -29.32 -3.79
CA LYS A 116 20.89 -29.32 -3.94
C LYS A 116 21.58 -29.64 -2.62
N ALA A 117 21.13 -29.06 -1.52
CA ALA A 117 21.67 -29.31 -0.18
C ALA A 117 21.45 -30.77 0.26
N MET A 118 20.27 -31.34 0.02
CA MET A 118 19.96 -32.74 0.31
C MET A 118 20.85 -33.69 -0.50
N ARG A 119 21.02 -33.45 -1.80
CA ARG A 119 21.93 -34.26 -2.64
C ARG A 119 23.39 -34.15 -2.24
N ALA A 120 23.82 -33.01 -1.69
CA ALA A 120 25.16 -32.86 -1.13
C ALA A 120 25.33 -33.66 0.16
N LEU A 121 24.30 -33.65 1.03
CA LEU A 121 24.26 -34.45 2.25
C LEU A 121 24.29 -35.96 1.95
N GLU A 122 23.53 -36.42 0.96
CA GLU A 122 23.52 -37.82 0.50
C GLU A 122 24.91 -38.24 0.03
N ARG A 123 25.55 -37.44 -0.84
CA ARG A 123 26.92 -37.70 -1.30
C ARG A 123 27.92 -37.79 -0.15
N LEU A 124 27.83 -36.90 0.84
CA LEU A 124 28.69 -36.95 2.02
C LEU A 124 28.47 -38.25 2.83
N LYS A 125 27.22 -38.68 3.00
CA LYS A 125 26.88 -39.95 3.66
C LYS A 125 27.39 -41.17 2.89
N GLU A 126 27.33 -41.15 1.56
CA GLU A 126 27.81 -42.22 0.69
C GLU A 126 29.34 -42.27 0.60
N SER A 127 30.00 -41.12 0.66
CA SER A 127 31.47 -41.02 0.70
C SER A 127 32.07 -41.24 2.10
N GLY A 128 31.24 -41.41 3.13
CA GLY A 128 31.63 -41.79 4.47
C GLY A 128 31.62 -43.30 4.67
N ALA A 129 32.57 -43.99 4.02
CA ALA A 129 32.99 -45.36 4.28
C ALA A 129 34.53 -45.40 4.34
#